data_AF-A0A8D8IZ00-F1
#
_entry.id   AF-A0A8D8IZ00-F1
#
_cell.length_a   1.000
_cell.length_b   1.000
_cell.length_c   1.000
_cell.angle_alpha   90.00
_cell.angle_beta   90.00
_cell.angle_gamma   90.00
#
_symmetry.space_group_name_H-M   'P 1'
#
loop_
_entity.id
_entity.type
_entity.pdbx_description
1 polymer ?
#
loop_
_entity_poly.entity_id
_entity_poly.type
_entity_poly.pdbx_seq_one_letter_code
_entity_poly.pdbx_strand_id
1 'polypeptide(L)'
;GLYRCRSGLNSRWTGLSNLVEVTGSEPLPPPLLSTKPVPWITPGLNTELLCHGGLHGVTFLLRREGDDQFLEVVEAPEDTKAIFPVKRPGNDSCTYRTHAAGAPSEPSATVTIEELARPPPPTLTIKTDSAAVLSPGSGVSFTCVATLEGVHFQLRRGEEV
;
A
#
# COMPACT_ATOMS: atom_id res chain seq x y z
N GLY A 1 -13.12 4.33 21.43
CA GLY A 1 -12.03 4.59 22.39
C GLY A 1 -12.36 3.95 23.71
N LEU A 2 -11.33 3.54 24.46
CA LEU A 2 -11.46 2.87 25.74
C LEU A 2 -11.08 3.84 26.88
N TYR A 3 -12.01 4.13 27.79
CA TYR A 3 -11.86 5.18 28.79
C TYR A 3 -11.96 4.63 30.22
N ARG A 4 -11.14 5.17 31.12
CA ARG A 4 -11.22 4.97 32.57
C ARG A 4 -11.03 6.31 33.28
N CYS A 5 -11.70 6.49 34.41
CA CYS A 5 -11.49 7.63 35.28
C CYS A 5 -10.89 7.18 36.63
N ARG A 6 -10.36 8.14 37.38
CA ARG A 6 -10.03 7.99 38.80
C ARG A 6 -10.17 9.36 39.47
N SER A 7 -10.50 9.38 40.75
CA SER A 7 -10.58 10.60 41.54
C SER A 7 -9.37 10.71 42.48
N GLY A 8 -9.11 11.90 43.02
CA GLY A 8 -8.00 12.12 43.93
C GLY A 8 -8.31 13.21 44.95
N LEU A 9 -7.71 13.10 46.12
CA LEU A 9 -7.70 14.13 47.16
C LEU A 9 -6.26 14.31 47.64
N ASN A 10 -5.77 15.55 47.61
CA ASN A 10 -4.36 15.89 47.82
C ASN A 10 -3.45 15.10 46.84
N SER A 11 -2.38 14.48 47.32
CA SER A 11 -1.43 13.68 46.54
C SER A 11 -1.80 12.19 46.41
N ARG A 12 -3.01 11.77 46.80
CA ARG A 12 -3.48 10.38 46.69
C ARG A 12 -4.57 10.24 45.63
N TRP A 13 -4.35 9.31 44.70
CA TRP A 13 -5.29 8.90 43.66
C TRP A 13 -6.02 7.61 44.06
N THR A 14 -7.27 7.46 43.65
CA THR A 14 -7.97 6.17 43.69
C THR A 14 -7.42 5.20 42.64
N GLY A 15 -7.83 3.94 42.72
CA GLY A 15 -7.73 3.01 41.59
C GLY A 15 -8.52 3.52 40.37
N LEU A 16 -8.22 2.95 39.20
CA LEU A 16 -8.97 3.19 37.97
C LEU A 16 -10.38 2.59 38.07
N SER A 17 -11.35 3.27 37.46
CA SER A 17 -12.72 2.79 37.29
C SER A 17 -12.80 1.54 36.40
N ASN A 18 -14.00 0.99 36.25
CA ASN A 18 -14.30 0.07 35.15
C ASN A 18 -13.99 0.71 33.79
N LEU A 19 -13.72 -0.12 32.80
CA LEU A 19 -13.48 0.29 31.42
C LEU A 19 -14.81 0.60 30.74
N VAL A 20 -14.90 1.75 30.06
CA VAL A 20 -16.04 2.13 29.22
C VAL A 20 -15.56 2.27 27.79
N GLU A 21 -16.23 1.58 26.87
CA GLU A 21 -16.02 1.72 25.43
C GLU A 21 -16.95 2.78 24.85
N VAL A 22 -16.39 3.68 24.04
CA VAL A 22 -17.13 4.70 23.31
C VAL A 22 -16.83 4.53 21.83
N THR A 23 -17.80 4.05 21.07
CA THR A 23 -17.74 3.92 19.61
C THR A 23 -18.64 4.95 18.94
N GLY A 24 -18.26 5.39 17.74
CA GLY A 24 -19.18 6.17 16.91
C GLY A 24 -20.41 5.35 16.52
N SER A 25 -21.53 6.03 16.25
CA SER A 25 -22.76 5.39 15.77
C SER A 25 -22.75 5.08 14.27
N GLU A 26 -21.88 5.75 13.52
CA GLU A 26 -21.74 5.55 12.08
C GLU A 26 -20.65 4.53 11.75
N PRO A 27 -20.86 3.68 10.73
CA PRO A 27 -19.84 2.76 10.26
C PRO A 27 -18.64 3.52 9.70
N LEU A 28 -17.44 3.00 9.94
CA LEU A 28 -16.20 3.57 9.42
C LEU A 28 -16.16 3.38 7.90
N PRO A 29 -15.79 4.43 7.12
CA PRO A 29 -15.71 4.31 5.66
C PRO A 29 -14.64 3.30 5.24
N PRO A 30 -14.83 2.56 4.14
CA PRO A 30 -13.86 1.58 3.67
C PRO A 30 -12.55 2.28 3.26
N PRO A 31 -11.37 1.69 3.55
CA PRO A 31 -10.10 2.24 3.11
C PRO A 31 -9.83 1.99 1.63
N LEU A 32 -8.84 2.67 1.09
CA LEU A 32 -8.31 2.43 -0.26
C LEU A 32 -7.06 1.56 -0.19
N LEU A 33 -7.08 0.42 -0.86
CA LEU A 33 -5.91 -0.45 -1.02
C LEU A 33 -5.32 -0.28 -2.43
N SER A 34 -4.00 -0.09 -2.50
CA SER A 34 -3.25 0.11 -3.74
C SER A 34 -1.89 -0.59 -3.66
N THR A 35 -1.18 -0.64 -4.78
CA THR A 35 0.15 -1.28 -4.86
C THR A 35 1.22 -0.28 -5.25
N LYS A 36 2.46 -0.56 -4.85
CA LYS A 36 3.64 0.13 -5.34
C LYS A 36 4.82 -0.84 -5.45
N PRO A 37 5.56 -0.85 -6.57
CA PRO A 37 5.32 -0.06 -7.78
C PRO A 37 4.23 -0.64 -8.70
N VAL A 38 3.94 -1.94 -8.61
CA VAL A 38 3.08 -2.67 -9.55
C VAL A 38 2.31 -3.80 -8.84
N PRO A 39 1.19 -4.31 -9.37
CA PRO A 39 0.40 -5.36 -8.74
C PRO A 39 0.91 -6.79 -9.02
N TRP A 40 2.24 -6.98 -9.04
CA TRP A 40 2.86 -8.29 -9.24
C TRP A 40 4.24 -8.34 -8.58
N ILE A 41 4.76 -9.56 -8.39
CA ILE A 41 6.10 -9.82 -7.86
C ILE A 41 6.92 -10.65 -8.86
N THR A 42 8.24 -10.48 -8.83
CA THR A 42 9.21 -11.26 -9.62
C THR A 42 10.50 -11.44 -8.82
N PRO A 43 11.36 -12.41 -9.15
CA PRO A 43 12.73 -12.42 -8.67
C PRO A 43 13.42 -11.08 -9.01
N GLY A 44 13.76 -10.29 -7.98
CA GLY A 44 14.40 -8.98 -8.14
C GLY A 44 13.46 -7.77 -8.07
N LEU A 45 12.14 -7.96 -7.91
CA LEU A 45 11.20 -6.87 -7.61
C LEU A 45 10.25 -7.25 -6.48
N ASN A 46 10.32 -6.49 -5.40
CA ASN A 46 9.35 -6.55 -4.30
C ASN A 46 8.28 -5.49 -4.50
N THR A 47 7.05 -5.86 -4.19
CA THR A 47 5.88 -4.96 -4.21
C THR A 47 5.35 -4.78 -2.80
N GLU A 48 4.78 -3.61 -2.55
CA GLU A 48 4.13 -3.25 -1.29
C GLU A 48 2.66 -2.92 -1.55
N LEU A 49 1.83 -3.25 -0.57
CA LEU A 49 0.44 -2.83 -0.48
C LEU A 49 0.33 -1.59 0.39
N LEU A 50 -0.33 -0.56 -0.12
CA LEU A 50 -0.58 0.70 0.58
C LEU A 50 -2.07 0.78 0.89
N CYS A 51 -2.39 0.75 2.18
CA CYS A 51 -3.74 0.93 2.68
C CYS A 51 -3.91 2.33 3.25
N HIS A 52 -4.88 3.10 2.74
CA HIS A 52 -5.16 4.48 3.16
C HIS A 52 -6.57 4.58 3.74
N GLY A 53 -6.67 4.92 5.02
CA GLY A 53 -7.94 4.99 5.77
C GLY A 53 -8.44 6.40 6.05
N GLY A 54 -7.65 7.43 5.71
CA GLY A 54 -8.02 8.85 5.87
C GLY A 54 -8.09 9.35 7.33
N LEU A 55 -7.97 8.47 8.32
CA LEU A 55 -7.96 8.80 9.75
C LEU A 55 -6.57 8.54 10.35
N HIS A 56 -6.16 9.41 11.25
CA HIS A 56 -4.94 9.24 12.06
C HIS A 56 -5.22 8.40 13.30
N GLY A 57 -4.18 7.80 13.88
CA GLY A 57 -4.30 7.06 15.14
C GLY A 57 -5.10 5.77 14.99
N VAL A 58 -5.14 5.19 13.79
CA VAL A 58 -5.88 3.96 13.50
C VAL A 58 -4.92 2.78 13.37
N THR A 59 -5.46 1.60 13.61
CA THR A 59 -4.78 0.34 13.33
C THR A 59 -5.27 -0.20 12.00
N PHE A 60 -4.38 -0.38 11.03
CA PHE A 60 -4.67 -1.03 9.76
C PHE A 60 -4.51 -2.54 9.88
N LEU A 61 -5.41 -3.28 9.26
CA LEU A 61 -5.40 -4.73 9.22
C LEU A 61 -5.50 -5.22 7.78
N LEU A 62 -4.46 -5.94 7.34
CA LEU A 62 -4.45 -6.58 6.04
C LEU A 62 -5.00 -8.00 6.16
N ARG A 63 -5.95 -8.34 5.29
CA ARG A 63 -6.52 -9.67 5.18
C ARG A 63 -6.32 -10.21 3.78
N ARG A 64 -6.00 -11.50 3.70
CA ARG A 64 -5.96 -12.23 2.44
C ARG A 64 -7.17 -13.12 2.30
N GLU A 65 -7.72 -13.21 1.10
CA GLU A 65 -8.80 -14.13 0.79
C GLU A 65 -8.35 -15.57 1.03
N GLY A 66 -9.18 -16.34 1.75
CA GLY A 66 -8.87 -17.71 2.15
C GLY A 66 -8.07 -17.84 3.45
N ASP A 67 -7.56 -16.74 4.02
CA ASP A 67 -6.96 -16.74 5.36
C ASP A 67 -8.00 -16.28 6.40
N ASP A 68 -8.17 -17.10 7.45
CA ASP A 68 -9.13 -16.84 8.54
C ASP A 68 -8.66 -15.75 9.52
N GLN A 69 -7.37 -15.39 9.49
CA GLN A 69 -6.75 -14.41 10.38
C GLN A 69 -6.14 -13.23 9.59
N PHE A 70 -6.06 -12.07 10.23
CA PHE A 70 -5.32 -10.92 9.69
C PHE A 70 -3.84 -11.29 9.54
N LEU A 71 -3.29 -11.04 8.37
CA LEU A 71 -1.90 -11.38 8.07
C LEU A 71 -0.94 -10.44 8.77
N GLU A 72 -1.27 -9.14 8.75
CA GLU A 72 -0.40 -8.10 9.29
C GLU A 72 -1.25 -6.97 9.88
N VAL A 73 -0.79 -6.43 11.01
CA VAL A 73 -1.44 -5.37 11.77
C VAL A 73 -0.42 -4.25 11.97
N VAL A 74 -0.74 -3.06 11.48
CA VAL A 74 0.14 -1.88 11.58
C VAL A 74 -0.59 -0.77 12.32
N GLU A 75 -0.01 -0.33 13.43
CA GLU A 75 -0.47 0.86 14.15
C GLU A 75 0.12 2.10 13.49
N ALA A 76 -0.73 3.00 13.03
CA ALA A 76 -0.35 4.26 12.41
C ALA A 76 -0.77 5.42 13.32
N PRO A 77 0.05 5.79 14.32
CA PRO A 77 -0.31 6.83 15.29
C PRO A 77 -0.44 8.22 14.65
N GLU A 78 0.44 8.56 13.72
CA GLU A 78 0.45 9.87 13.03
C GLU A 78 0.16 9.77 11.54
N ASP A 79 0.21 8.56 10.95
CA ASP A 79 -0.05 8.35 9.53
C ASP A 79 -1.52 8.05 9.25
N THR A 80 -1.96 8.41 8.04
CA THR A 80 -3.29 8.03 7.53
C THR A 80 -3.25 6.76 6.69
N LYS A 81 -2.07 6.16 6.53
CA LYS A 81 -1.81 4.97 5.72
C LYS A 81 -0.89 3.98 6.42
N ALA A 82 -0.98 2.72 6.02
CA ALA A 82 -0.02 1.67 6.33
C ALA A 82 0.56 1.05 5.05
N ILE A 83 1.79 0.57 5.16
CA ILE A 83 2.51 -0.13 4.08
C ILE A 83 2.75 -1.57 4.54
N PHE A 84 2.38 -2.52 3.69
CA PHE A 84 2.52 -3.95 3.94
C PHE A 84 3.38 -4.59 2.84
N PRO A 85 4.53 -5.22 3.16
CA PRO A 85 5.35 -5.89 2.15
C PRO A 85 4.65 -7.15 1.63
N VAL A 86 4.61 -7.33 0.31
CA VAL A 86 4.02 -8.54 -0.28
C VAL A 86 5.02 -9.69 -0.26
N LYS A 87 4.65 -10.78 0.41
CA LYS A 87 5.50 -11.98 0.56
C LYS A 87 5.18 -13.11 -0.43
N ARG A 88 3.95 -13.16 -0.93
CA ARG A 88 3.42 -14.22 -1.78
C ARG A 88 2.22 -13.70 -2.59
N PRO A 89 1.94 -14.28 -3.78
CA PRO A 89 0.77 -13.91 -4.58
C PRO A 89 -0.54 -14.21 -3.85
N GLY A 90 -1.61 -13.53 -4.23
CA GLY A 90 -2.92 -13.69 -3.62
C GLY A 90 -3.81 -12.45 -3.74
N ASN A 91 -5.02 -12.57 -3.19
CA ASN A 91 -6.03 -11.53 -3.16
C ASN A 91 -6.07 -10.90 -1.78
N ASP A 92 -5.71 -9.62 -1.67
CA ASP A 92 -5.61 -8.91 -0.41
C ASP A 92 -6.68 -7.80 -0.32
N SER A 93 -7.25 -7.61 0.87
CA SER A 93 -8.11 -6.49 1.23
C SER A 93 -7.66 -5.88 2.55
N CYS A 94 -7.99 -4.61 2.76
CA CYS A 94 -7.60 -3.88 3.96
C CYS A 94 -8.81 -3.37 4.72
N THR A 95 -8.70 -3.34 6.05
CA THR A 95 -9.62 -2.69 6.97
C THR A 95 -8.83 -1.84 7.96
N TYR A 96 -9.49 -0.98 8.72
CA TYR A 96 -8.88 -0.31 9.87
C TYR A 96 -9.84 -0.20 11.05
N ARG A 97 -9.29 0.02 12.24
CA ARG A 97 -10.05 0.28 13.48
C ARG A 97 -9.45 1.45 14.24
N THR A 98 -10.29 2.18 14.98
CA THR A 98 -9.86 3.36 15.76
C THR A 98 -9.31 3.01 17.15
N HIS A 99 -9.50 1.78 17.60
CA HIS A 99 -8.98 1.25 18.87
C HIS A 99 -9.14 -0.28 18.90
N ALA A 100 -8.43 -0.96 19.79
CA ALA A 100 -8.32 -2.42 19.81
C ALA A 100 -9.66 -3.18 19.95
N ALA A 101 -10.61 -2.64 20.72
CA ALA A 101 -11.93 -3.27 20.94
C ALA A 101 -12.99 -2.90 19.88
N GLY A 102 -12.72 -1.86 19.07
CA GLY A 102 -13.69 -1.36 18.12
C GLY A 102 -13.88 -2.28 16.92
N ALA A 103 -15.09 -2.29 16.38
CA ALA A 103 -15.39 -2.95 15.11
C ALA A 103 -14.51 -2.36 13.98
N PRO A 104 -13.97 -3.20 13.07
CA PRO A 104 -13.25 -2.73 11.90
C PRO A 104 -14.19 -2.03 10.91
N SER A 105 -13.62 -1.21 10.04
CA SER A 105 -14.30 -0.67 8.86
C SER A 105 -14.79 -1.78 7.93
N GLU A 106 -15.67 -1.41 6.99
CA GLU A 106 -15.88 -2.21 5.80
C GLU A 106 -14.54 -2.44 5.06
N PRO A 107 -14.36 -3.59 4.39
CA PRO A 107 -13.14 -3.89 3.65
C PRO A 107 -13.00 -3.01 2.42
N SER A 108 -11.75 -2.74 2.04
CA SER A 108 -11.42 -2.15 0.74
C SER A 108 -11.85 -3.07 -0.41
N ALA A 109 -11.83 -2.52 -1.63
CA ALA A 109 -11.75 -3.36 -2.82
C ALA A 109 -10.51 -4.27 -2.74
N THR A 110 -10.65 -5.49 -3.27
CA THR A 110 -9.58 -6.49 -3.30
C THR A 110 -8.54 -6.12 -4.36
N VAL A 111 -7.28 -6.31 -4.01
CA VAL A 111 -6.14 -6.21 -4.93
C VAL A 111 -5.55 -7.61 -5.12
N THR A 112 -5.41 -8.03 -6.38
CA THR A 112 -4.76 -9.29 -6.74
C THR A 112 -3.29 -9.05 -7.04
N ILE A 113 -2.42 -9.83 -6.41
CA ILE A 113 -0.99 -9.89 -6.70
C ILE A 113 -0.68 -11.20 -7.41
N GLU A 114 -0.09 -11.09 -8.58
CA GLU A 114 0.41 -12.22 -9.36
C GLU A 114 1.93 -12.38 -9.22
N GLU A 115 2.41 -13.61 -9.34
CA GLU A 115 3.85 -13.90 -9.41
C GLU A 115 4.23 -14.18 -10.86
N LEU A 116 5.11 -13.35 -11.41
CA LEU A 116 5.60 -13.51 -12.78
C LEU A 116 6.96 -14.21 -12.77
N ALA A 117 7.15 -15.15 -13.69
CA ALA A 117 8.43 -15.85 -13.85
C ALA A 117 9.55 -14.93 -14.38
N ARG A 118 9.19 -13.90 -15.15
CA ARG A 118 10.10 -12.90 -15.69
C ARG A 118 9.42 -11.53 -15.69
N PRO A 119 10.16 -10.44 -15.45
CA PRO A 119 9.62 -9.10 -15.60
C PRO A 119 9.10 -8.80 -17.02
N PRO A 120 8.12 -7.89 -17.16
CA PRO A 120 7.69 -7.38 -18.45
C PRO A 120 8.84 -6.71 -19.23
N PRO A 121 8.78 -6.69 -20.57
CA PRO A 121 9.73 -5.94 -21.39
C PRO A 121 9.75 -4.44 -21.03
N PRO A 122 10.91 -3.77 -21.14
CA PRO A 122 10.99 -2.33 -20.92
C PRO A 122 10.27 -1.56 -22.05
N THR A 123 9.76 -0.37 -21.71
CA THR A 123 9.09 0.51 -22.66
C THR A 123 10.11 1.46 -23.30
N LEU A 124 10.13 1.54 -24.63
CA LEU A 124 10.98 2.46 -25.38
C LEU A 124 10.14 3.65 -25.89
N THR A 125 10.57 4.86 -25.58
CA THR A 125 9.96 6.11 -26.05
C THR A 125 10.99 6.99 -26.72
N ILE A 126 10.56 7.80 -27.69
CA ILE A 126 11.38 8.78 -28.39
C ILE A 126 11.02 10.17 -27.89
N LYS A 127 12.03 10.97 -27.53
CA LYS A 127 11.88 12.38 -27.21
C LYS A 127 12.46 13.20 -28.36
N THR A 128 11.61 14.00 -28.99
CA THR A 128 11.97 14.96 -30.05
C THR A 128 11.49 16.35 -29.66
N ASP A 129 12.26 17.37 -30.01
CA ASP A 129 11.89 18.77 -29.75
C ASP A 129 10.82 19.28 -30.73
N SER A 130 10.54 18.53 -31.79
CA SER A 130 9.51 18.83 -32.80
C SER A 130 8.61 17.61 -33.08
N ALA A 131 7.32 17.87 -33.27
CA ALA A 131 6.26 16.86 -33.31
C ALA A 131 6.15 16.08 -34.63
N ALA A 132 6.93 16.40 -35.66
CA ALA A 132 6.90 15.65 -36.92
C ALA A 132 8.12 16.00 -37.77
N VAL A 133 8.72 14.95 -38.36
CA VAL A 133 9.86 14.96 -39.29
C VAL A 133 11.22 15.11 -38.63
N LEU A 134 11.93 13.97 -38.52
CA LEU A 134 13.36 13.93 -38.24
C LEU A 134 14.11 14.41 -39.49
N SER A 135 14.61 15.65 -39.45
CA SER A 135 15.50 16.15 -40.47
C SER A 135 16.88 15.49 -40.35
N PRO A 136 17.58 15.25 -41.47
CA PRO A 136 18.98 14.84 -41.43
C PRO A 136 19.80 15.84 -40.61
N GLY A 137 20.49 15.36 -39.57
CA GLY A 137 21.28 16.19 -38.65
C GLY A 137 20.59 16.53 -37.32
N SER A 138 19.30 16.22 -37.15
CA SER A 138 18.62 16.35 -35.86
C SER A 138 19.03 15.24 -34.89
N GLY A 139 19.45 15.62 -33.68
CA GLY A 139 19.68 14.66 -32.59
C GLY A 139 18.35 14.10 -32.07
N VAL A 140 18.34 12.81 -31.72
CA VAL A 140 17.18 12.12 -31.16
C VAL A 140 17.59 11.47 -29.85
N SER A 141 16.72 11.58 -28.83
CA SER A 141 16.91 10.88 -27.57
C SER A 141 15.89 9.75 -27.42
N PHE A 142 16.37 8.56 -27.09
CA PHE A 142 15.53 7.42 -26.74
C PHE A 142 15.53 7.27 -25.22
N THR A 143 14.35 7.10 -24.64
CA THR A 143 14.17 6.79 -23.22
C THR A 143 13.61 5.39 -23.10
N CYS A 144 14.42 4.47 -22.56
CA CYS A 144 14.03 3.11 -22.24
C CYS A 144 13.78 2.99 -20.74
N VAL A 145 12.61 2.50 -20.34
CA VAL A 145 12.19 2.43 -18.93
C VAL A 145 11.80 1.00 -18.58
N ALA A 146 12.44 0.43 -17.56
CA ALA A 146 12.07 -0.84 -16.95
C ALA A 146 11.45 -0.60 -15.57
N THR A 147 10.63 -1.55 -15.12
CA THR A 147 10.08 -1.53 -13.74
C THR A 147 11.13 -1.90 -12.69
N LEU A 148 12.13 -2.70 -13.07
CA LEU A 148 13.18 -3.15 -12.15
C LEU A 148 14.28 -2.09 -12.01
N GLU A 149 14.85 -2.03 -10.81
CA GLU A 149 16.01 -1.20 -10.51
C GLU A 149 17.32 -1.96 -10.79
N GLY A 150 18.39 -1.22 -11.07
CA GLY A 150 19.74 -1.80 -11.24
C GLY A 150 19.96 -2.64 -12.50
N VAL A 151 19.08 -2.54 -13.51
CA VAL A 151 19.18 -3.31 -14.76
C VAL A 151 20.02 -2.63 -15.82
N HIS A 152 20.54 -3.41 -16.77
CA HIS A 152 21.24 -2.92 -17.96
C HIS A 152 20.30 -2.79 -19.15
N PHE A 153 20.47 -1.72 -19.93
CA PHE A 153 19.69 -1.47 -21.14
C PHE A 153 20.56 -1.64 -22.38
N GLN A 154 19.97 -2.21 -23.44
CA GLN A 154 20.59 -2.29 -24.75
C GLN A 154 19.61 -1.79 -25.81
N LEU A 155 20.05 -0.82 -26.62
CA LEU A 155 19.28 -0.32 -27.76
C LEU A 155 19.81 -0.98 -29.05
N ARG A 156 18.92 -1.61 -29.83
CA ARG A 156 19.24 -2.25 -31.11
C ARG A 156 18.41 -1.63 -32.23
N ARG A 157 18.95 -1.67 -33.46
CA ARG A 157 18.28 -1.16 -34.66
C ARG A 157 17.83 -2.34 -35.52
N GLY A 158 16.52 -2.46 -35.76
CA GLY A 158 15.93 -3.53 -36.58
C GLY A 158 15.60 -4.81 -35.79
N GLU A 159 15.15 -5.84 -36.51
CA GLU A 159 14.69 -7.14 -35.97
C GLU A 159 15.80 -8.16 -35.69
N GLU A 160 17.08 -7.78 -35.71
CA GLU A 160 18.16 -8.73 -35.41
C GLU A 160 18.27 -9.00 -33.90
N VAL A 161 17.70 -10.15 -33.52
CA VAL A 161 17.85 -10.84 -32.22
C VAL A 161 19.28 -11.33 -32.05
#